data_AF-A0A7S2Y5G4-F1
#
_entry.id   AF-A0A7S2Y5G4-F1
#
_cell.length_a   1.000
_cell.length_b   1.000
_cell.length_c   1.000
_cell.angle_alpha   90.00
_cell.angle_beta   90.00
_cell.angle_gamma   90.00
#
_symmetry.space_group_name_H-M   'P 1'
#
loop_
_entity.id
_entity.type
_entity.pdbx_description
1 polymer ?
#
loop_
_entity_poly.entity_id
_entity_poly.type
_entity_poly.pdbx_seq_one_letter_code
_entity_poly.pdbx_strand_id
1 'polypeptide(L)'
;GVEVLEIDENRSPISQAFPMVLQRVKNMDEAKAEQTMKDMIAEGGIGLVYNQLFRYFDVLVVFMKGNPLKRKYTSVQRVVNQMHSGVPVLVEARGVFGTFVKEHEYPCHFYSDSDLAQLAAADAANATASAAPTKPRWTLEQALVEMKTNYELRQTCQRRGIEISNQFSPSMIGQAMLQALGYDTKQEGAVVC
;
A
#
# COMPACT_ATOMS: atom_id res chain seq x y z
N GLY A 1 21.50 -1.62 2.88
CA GLY A 1 20.61 -2.53 3.63
C GLY A 1 19.20 -2.06 3.43
N VAL A 2 18.23 -2.95 3.23
CA VAL A 2 16.81 -2.55 3.14
C VAL A 2 16.23 -2.61 4.53
N GLU A 3 15.79 -1.46 5.03
CA GLU A 3 15.08 -1.35 6.31
C GLU A 3 13.61 -1.60 6.05
N VAL A 4 13.07 -2.67 6.65
CA VAL A 4 11.64 -2.99 6.61
C VAL A 4 10.99 -2.34 7.82
N LEU A 5 10.00 -1.47 7.59
CA LEU A 5 9.21 -0.89 8.66
C LEU A 5 7.99 -1.78 8.95
N GLU A 6 7.99 -2.42 10.11
CA GLU A 6 6.78 -3.01 10.69
C GLU A 6 6.10 -1.98 11.60
N ILE A 7 4.86 -1.60 11.25
CA ILE A 7 4.05 -0.68 12.07
C ILE A 7 3.31 -1.50 13.14
N ASP A 8 3.60 -1.24 14.42
CA ASP A 8 2.93 -1.82 15.58
C ASP A 8 1.60 -1.09 15.85
N GLU A 9 0.47 -1.79 15.80
CA GLU A 9 -0.84 -1.16 15.97
C GLU A 9 -1.16 -0.74 17.42
N ASN A 10 -0.39 -1.21 18.41
CA ASN A 10 -0.64 -0.90 19.83
C ASN A 10 0.02 0.40 20.29
N ARG A 11 0.87 1.00 19.45
CA ARG A 11 1.55 2.27 19.73
C ARG A 11 0.96 3.39 18.91
N SER A 12 1.02 4.62 19.44
CA SER A 12 0.59 5.79 18.70
C SER A 12 1.37 5.89 17.38
N PRO A 13 0.70 6.07 16.24
CA PRO A 13 1.26 6.56 14.98
C PRO A 13 2.50 7.44 15.08
N ILE A 14 2.35 8.50 15.88
CA ILE A 14 3.34 9.55 16.05
C ILE A 14 4.54 8.98 16.81
N SER A 15 4.31 8.24 17.90
CA SER A 15 5.38 7.65 18.72
C SER A 15 6.26 6.63 17.97
N GLN A 16 5.78 6.04 16.88
CA GLN A 16 6.55 5.13 16.04
C GLN A 16 7.26 5.84 14.89
N ALA A 17 6.59 6.82 14.28
CA ALA A 17 7.17 7.64 13.22
C ALA A 17 8.32 8.52 13.74
N PHE A 18 8.21 8.99 14.98
CA PHE A 18 9.09 10.00 15.55
C PHE A 18 10.58 9.58 15.60
N PRO A 19 10.94 8.45 16.22
CA PRO A 19 12.34 8.04 16.32
C PRO A 19 12.94 7.72 14.94
N MET A 20 12.12 7.29 13.99
CA MET A 20 12.56 6.93 12.64
C MET A 20 12.88 8.14 11.78
N VAL A 21 12.05 9.20 11.86
CA VAL A 21 12.36 10.49 11.24
C VAL A 21 13.65 11.04 11.83
N LEU A 22 13.81 10.99 13.15
CA LEU A 22 15.03 11.45 13.83
C LEU A 22 16.28 10.66 13.42
N GLN A 23 16.19 9.33 13.35
CA GLN A 23 17.33 8.48 13.06
C GLN A 23 17.85 8.63 11.61
N ARG A 24 16.97 8.99 10.66
CA ARG A 24 17.33 9.17 9.25
C ARG A 24 17.58 10.61 8.85
N VAL A 25 16.89 11.59 9.45
CA VAL A 25 17.36 12.97 9.38
C VAL A 25 18.47 13.13 10.41
N LYS A 26 19.63 12.53 10.12
CA LYS A 26 20.81 12.42 11.00
C LYS A 26 21.33 13.75 11.57
N ASN A 27 20.73 14.89 11.18
CA ASN A 27 21.13 16.24 11.57
C ASN A 27 19.95 17.13 12.02
N MET A 28 18.74 16.58 12.25
CA MET A 28 17.63 17.38 12.79
C MET A 28 17.59 17.27 14.30
N ASP A 29 17.63 18.41 14.97
CA ASP A 29 17.36 18.51 16.41
C ASP A 29 15.98 17.94 16.74
N GLU A 30 15.86 17.24 17.88
CA GLU A 30 14.66 16.52 18.27
C GLU A 30 13.46 17.45 18.40
N ALA A 31 13.66 18.61 19.03
CA ALA A 31 12.64 19.64 19.17
C ALA A 31 12.21 20.21 17.81
N LYS A 32 13.16 20.37 16.87
CA LYS A 32 12.87 20.84 15.51
C LYS A 32 12.08 19.81 14.71
N ALA A 33 12.37 18.52 14.85
CA ALA A 33 11.60 17.45 14.22
C ALA A 33 10.18 17.36 14.80
N GLU A 34 10.03 17.56 16.12
CA GLU A 34 8.73 17.62 16.79
C GLU A 34 7.88 18.76 16.26
N GLN A 35 8.47 19.94 16.18
CA GLN A 35 7.78 21.11 15.68
C GLN A 35 7.41 20.93 14.19
N THR A 36 8.34 20.43 13.37
CA THR A 36 8.06 20.14 11.95
C THR A 36 6.89 19.16 11.80
N MET A 37 6.83 18.10 12.61
CA MET A 37 5.69 17.19 12.58
C MET A 37 4.39 17.86 13.02
N LYS A 38 4.41 18.68 14.08
CA LYS A 38 3.21 19.42 14.54
C LYS A 38 2.71 20.37 13.45
N ASP A 39 3.61 21.08 12.78
CA ASP A 39 3.29 22.00 11.69
C ASP A 39 2.65 21.23 10.52
N MET A 40 3.24 20.11 10.11
CA MET A 40 2.66 19.25 9.07
C MET A 40 1.29 18.67 9.44
N ILE A 41 1.08 18.32 10.71
CA ILE A 41 -0.23 17.87 11.20
C ILE A 41 -1.23 19.03 11.14
N ALA A 42 -0.82 20.24 11.52
CA ALA A 42 -1.68 21.42 11.47
C ALA A 42 -2.07 21.79 10.04
N GLU A 43 -1.14 21.67 9.09
CA GLU A 43 -1.35 22.04 7.67
C GLU A 43 -2.12 20.98 6.88
N GLY A 44 -1.79 19.69 7.04
CA GLY A 44 -2.29 18.62 6.18
C GLY A 44 -2.78 17.38 6.91
N GLY A 45 -2.87 17.44 8.24
CA GLY A 45 -3.26 16.31 9.08
C GLY A 45 -2.21 15.21 9.14
N ILE A 46 -2.54 14.15 9.90
CA ILE A 46 -1.63 13.03 10.13
C ILE A 46 -1.29 12.26 8.84
N GLY A 47 -2.19 12.29 7.84
CA GLY A 47 -1.97 11.65 6.55
C GLY A 47 -0.79 12.23 5.78
N LEU A 48 -0.60 13.55 5.84
CA LEU A 48 0.52 14.22 5.19
C LEU A 48 1.87 13.82 5.81
N VAL A 49 1.93 13.73 7.14
CA VAL A 49 3.12 13.26 7.86
C VAL A 49 3.51 11.86 7.42
N TYR A 50 2.54 10.95 7.36
CA TYR A 50 2.80 9.59 6.89
C TYR A 50 3.26 9.53 5.45
N ASN A 51 2.64 10.32 4.56
CA ASN A 51 3.04 10.37 3.15
C ASN A 51 4.51 10.80 3.01
N GLN A 52 4.92 11.83 3.73
CA GLN A 52 6.31 12.31 3.71
C GLN A 52 7.27 11.34 4.39
N LEU A 53 6.86 10.69 5.48
CA LEU A 53 7.64 9.63 6.12
C LEU A 53 7.88 8.45 5.15
N PHE A 54 6.84 8.03 4.45
CA PHE A 54 6.92 6.91 3.54
C PHE A 54 7.92 7.14 2.41
N ARG A 55 8.05 8.37 1.91
CA ARG A 55 9.00 8.76 0.87
C ARG A 55 10.47 8.56 1.22
N TYR A 56 10.80 8.32 2.48
CA TYR A 56 12.16 7.95 2.86
C TYR A 56 12.48 6.47 2.57
N PHE A 57 11.48 5.61 2.44
CA PHE A 57 11.69 4.18 2.19
C PHE A 57 11.75 3.86 0.69
N ASP A 58 12.56 2.88 0.32
CA ASP A 58 12.63 2.40 -1.07
C ASP A 58 11.40 1.57 -1.45
N VAL A 59 10.87 0.82 -0.48
CA VAL A 59 9.73 -0.09 -0.62
C VAL A 59 8.98 -0.12 0.71
N LEU A 60 7.64 -0.13 0.64
CA LEU A 60 6.77 -0.35 1.78
C LEU A 60 6.20 -1.76 1.71
N VAL A 61 6.08 -2.47 2.84
CA VAL A 61 5.50 -3.82 2.89
C VAL A 61 4.19 -3.79 3.67
N VAL A 62 3.14 -4.39 3.11
CA VAL A 62 1.82 -4.45 3.73
C VAL A 62 1.37 -5.89 3.88
N PHE A 63 1.32 -6.33 5.13
CA PHE A 63 0.75 -7.60 5.54
C PHE A 63 -0.76 -7.51 5.76
N MET A 64 -1.46 -8.60 5.49
CA MET A 64 -2.87 -8.74 5.82
C MET A 64 -3.03 -8.87 7.33
N LYS A 65 -3.96 -8.10 7.91
CA LYS A 65 -4.24 -8.19 9.34
C LYS A 65 -4.84 -9.55 9.70
N GLY A 66 -4.38 -10.13 10.81
CA GLY A 66 -4.93 -11.37 11.36
C GLY A 66 -6.38 -11.24 11.84
N ASN A 67 -6.81 -10.05 12.28
CA ASN A 67 -8.15 -9.84 12.85
C ASN A 67 -9.26 -9.75 11.77
N PRO A 68 -10.28 -10.63 11.78
CA PRO A 68 -11.35 -10.67 10.76
C PRO A 68 -12.13 -9.36 10.60
N LEU A 69 -12.42 -8.64 11.69
CA LEU A 69 -13.19 -7.39 11.64
C LEU A 69 -12.39 -6.29 10.93
N LYS A 70 -11.08 -6.22 11.18
CA LYS A 70 -10.20 -5.24 10.55
C LYS A 70 -9.89 -5.58 9.09
N ARG A 71 -10.00 -6.86 8.69
CA ARG A 71 -9.71 -7.32 7.31
C ARG A 71 -10.61 -6.69 6.25
N LYS A 72 -11.90 -6.48 6.54
CA LYS A 72 -12.89 -6.15 5.51
C LYS A 72 -12.82 -4.70 5.00
N TYR A 73 -12.57 -3.74 5.89
CA TYR A 73 -12.70 -2.30 5.53
C TYR A 73 -11.39 -1.52 5.65
N THR A 74 -10.52 -1.84 6.61
CA THR A 74 -9.33 -1.01 6.89
C THR A 74 -8.09 -1.40 6.10
N SER A 75 -8.06 -2.62 5.57
CA SER A 75 -6.88 -3.16 4.91
C SER A 75 -6.60 -2.46 3.58
N VAL A 76 -7.61 -2.34 2.69
CA VAL A 76 -7.44 -1.71 1.36
C VAL A 76 -7.06 -0.25 1.51
N GLN A 77 -7.70 0.47 2.43
CA GLN A 77 -7.36 1.86 2.72
C GLN A 77 -5.90 2.04 3.13
N ARG A 78 -5.34 1.11 3.93
CA ARG A 78 -3.90 1.15 4.30
C ARG A 78 -3.00 1.01 3.08
N VAL A 79 -3.29 0.07 2.18
CA VAL A 79 -2.50 -0.15 0.94
C VAL A 79 -2.58 1.10 0.05
N VAL A 80 -3.78 1.60 -0.19
CA VAL A 80 -4.04 2.80 -1.00
C VAL A 80 -3.35 4.04 -0.43
N ASN A 81 -3.39 4.24 0.88
CA ASN A 81 -2.72 5.38 1.52
C ASN A 81 -1.19 5.32 1.35
N GLN A 82 -0.61 4.12 1.38
CA GLN A 82 0.81 3.93 1.11
C GLN A 82 1.13 4.17 -0.37
N MET A 83 0.27 3.74 -1.29
CA MET A 83 0.43 4.00 -2.72
C MET A 83 0.42 5.51 -3.06
N HIS A 84 -0.41 6.31 -2.37
CA HIS A 84 -0.42 7.77 -2.50
C HIS A 84 0.92 8.45 -2.16
N SER A 85 1.82 7.76 -1.43
CA SER A 85 3.16 8.32 -1.15
C SER A 85 4.06 8.38 -2.38
N GLY A 86 3.72 7.63 -3.43
CA GLY A 86 4.57 7.45 -4.60
C GLY A 86 5.74 6.49 -4.33
N VAL A 87 5.72 5.75 -3.22
CA VAL A 87 6.70 4.69 -2.94
C VAL A 87 6.12 3.33 -3.37
N PRO A 88 6.90 2.46 -4.02
CA PRO A 88 6.47 1.10 -4.32
C PRO A 88 5.97 0.35 -3.08
N VAL A 89 4.78 -0.24 -3.18
CA VAL A 89 4.17 -1.01 -2.09
C VAL A 89 4.15 -2.49 -2.45
N LEU A 90 4.70 -3.34 -1.58
CA LEU A 90 4.65 -4.78 -1.68
C LEU A 90 3.50 -5.31 -0.82
N VAL A 91 2.52 -5.98 -1.44
CA VAL A 91 1.27 -6.39 -0.77
C VAL A 91 1.20 -7.91 -0.60
N GLU A 92 0.86 -8.38 0.60
CA GLU A 92 0.57 -9.81 0.81
C GLU A 92 -0.75 -10.19 0.10
N ALA A 93 -0.69 -10.99 -0.95
CA ALA A 93 -1.83 -11.39 -1.80
C ALA A 93 -2.70 -12.46 -1.14
N ARG A 94 -3.30 -12.12 0.01
CA ARG A 94 -4.15 -13.01 0.81
C ARG A 94 -5.51 -12.38 1.09
N GLY A 95 -6.57 -13.20 1.11
CA GLY A 95 -7.93 -12.75 1.42
C GLY A 95 -8.37 -11.55 0.57
N VAL A 96 -8.78 -10.45 1.23
CA VAL A 96 -9.22 -9.21 0.55
C VAL A 96 -8.09 -8.58 -0.28
N PHE A 97 -6.83 -8.71 0.13
CA PHE A 97 -5.69 -8.25 -0.68
C PHE A 97 -5.46 -9.11 -1.91
N GLY A 98 -5.72 -10.41 -1.84
CA GLY A 98 -5.69 -11.27 -3.02
C GLY A 98 -6.72 -10.83 -4.07
N THR A 99 -7.94 -10.50 -3.63
CA THR A 99 -8.98 -9.94 -4.50
C THR A 99 -8.56 -8.58 -5.08
N PHE A 100 -8.08 -7.67 -4.25
CA PHE A 100 -7.58 -6.35 -4.67
C PHE A 100 -6.45 -6.45 -5.71
N VAL A 101 -5.46 -7.32 -5.46
CA VAL A 101 -4.33 -7.55 -6.37
C VAL A 101 -4.83 -8.09 -7.72
N LYS A 102 -5.83 -8.98 -7.70
CA LYS A 102 -6.43 -9.54 -8.92
C LYS A 102 -7.23 -8.49 -9.69
N GLU A 103 -8.11 -7.75 -9.02
CA GLU A 103 -8.99 -6.74 -9.62
C GLU A 103 -8.21 -5.60 -10.28
N HIS A 104 -7.13 -5.13 -9.64
CA HIS A 104 -6.31 -4.04 -10.16
C HIS A 104 -5.07 -4.51 -10.95
N GLU A 105 -4.90 -5.82 -11.10
CA GLU A 105 -3.74 -6.46 -11.71
C GLU A 105 -2.41 -5.94 -11.14
N TYR A 106 -2.35 -5.72 -9.82
CA TYR A 106 -1.23 -5.06 -9.18
C TYR A 106 0.03 -5.97 -9.17
N PRO A 107 1.15 -5.56 -9.78
CA PRO A 107 2.28 -6.48 -10.03
C PRO A 107 3.12 -6.78 -8.78
N CYS A 108 3.00 -5.99 -7.72
CA CYS A 108 3.97 -6.00 -6.62
C CYS A 108 3.35 -6.61 -5.38
N HIS A 109 3.24 -7.94 -5.42
CA HIS A 109 2.64 -8.73 -4.37
C HIS A 109 3.44 -9.98 -4.08
N PHE A 110 3.24 -10.55 -2.90
CA PHE A 110 3.88 -11.78 -2.44
C PHE A 110 2.86 -12.65 -1.72
N TYR A 111 3.20 -13.92 -1.51
CA TYR A 111 2.37 -14.89 -0.83
C TYR A 111 3.10 -15.41 0.41
N SER A 112 2.34 -15.86 1.42
CA SER A 112 2.92 -16.65 2.50
C SER A 112 3.26 -18.06 2.00
N ASP A 113 4.21 -18.74 2.64
CA ASP A 113 4.56 -20.13 2.31
C ASP A 113 3.33 -21.06 2.34
N SER A 114 2.42 -20.82 3.28
CA SER A 114 1.18 -21.57 3.41
C SER A 114 0.23 -21.36 2.22
N ASP A 115 0.13 -20.12 1.71
CA ASP A 115 -0.71 -19.82 0.55
C ASP A 115 -0.07 -20.37 -0.73
N LEU A 116 1.26 -20.31 -0.86
CA LEU A 116 1.98 -20.91 -1.99
C LEU A 116 1.75 -22.42 -2.06
N ALA A 117 1.80 -23.12 -0.94
CA ALA A 117 1.53 -24.55 -0.87
C ALA A 117 0.08 -24.88 -1.31
N GLN A 118 -0.90 -24.09 -0.87
CA GLN A 118 -2.29 -24.26 -1.28
C GLN A 118 -2.50 -24.01 -2.77
N LEU A 119 -1.87 -22.96 -3.30
CA LEU A 119 -1.93 -22.63 -4.72
C LEU A 119 -1.26 -23.70 -5.58
N ALA A 120 -0.12 -24.25 -5.13
CA ALA A 120 0.55 -25.35 -5.82
C ALA A 120 -0.30 -26.63 -5.83
N ALA A 121 -0.99 -26.94 -4.73
CA ALA A 121 -1.92 -28.06 -4.66
C ALA A 121 -3.13 -27.86 -5.60
N ALA A 122 -3.67 -26.64 -5.66
CA ALA A 122 -4.76 -26.29 -6.58
C ALA A 122 -4.34 -26.38 -8.05
N ASP A 123 -3.13 -25.93 -8.40
CA ASP A 123 -2.60 -26.07 -9.75
C ASP A 123 -2.41 -27.54 -10.12
N ALA A 124 -1.88 -28.36 -9.21
CA ALA A 124 -1.70 -29.80 -9.42
C ALA A 124 -3.05 -30.50 -9.66
N ALA A 125 -4.12 -30.07 -8.96
CA ALA A 125 -5.47 -30.58 -9.18
C ALA A 125 -6.05 -30.15 -10.54
N ASN A 126 -5.65 -28.99 -11.07
CA ASN A 126 -6.13 -28.42 -12.32
C ASN A 126 -5.21 -28.68 -13.54
N ALA A 127 -4.10 -29.42 -13.35
CA ALA A 127 -3.05 -29.64 -14.34
C ALA A 127 -3.47 -30.42 -15.60
N THR A 128 -4.74 -30.81 -15.72
CA THR A 128 -5.32 -31.40 -16.93
C THR A 128 -5.59 -30.38 -18.04
N ALA A 129 -5.47 -29.07 -17.76
CA ALA A 129 -5.50 -28.00 -18.77
C ALA A 129 -4.12 -27.34 -18.88
N SER A 130 -3.48 -27.52 -20.02
CA SER A 130 -2.11 -27.11 -20.42
C SER A 130 -1.87 -25.59 -20.50
N ALA A 131 -2.30 -24.82 -19.51
CA ALA A 131 -1.98 -23.39 -19.41
C ALA A 131 -0.71 -23.20 -18.57
N ALA A 132 0.31 -22.55 -19.15
CA ALA A 132 1.48 -22.11 -18.41
C ALA A 132 1.06 -21.24 -17.21
N PRO A 133 1.77 -21.32 -16.06
CA PRO A 133 1.45 -20.53 -14.89
C PRO A 133 1.50 -19.04 -15.24
N THR A 134 0.40 -18.33 -14.96
CA THR A 134 0.07 -17.06 -15.62
C THR A 134 0.80 -15.85 -15.03
N LYS A 135 1.41 -15.94 -13.84
CA LYS A 135 2.25 -14.90 -13.23
C LYS A 135 3.24 -15.53 -12.23
N PRO A 136 4.44 -14.96 -12.03
CA PRO A 136 5.37 -15.43 -11.01
C PRO A 136 4.76 -15.27 -9.61
N ARG A 137 4.87 -16.31 -8.78
CA ARG A 137 4.45 -16.29 -7.37
C ARG A 137 5.70 -16.18 -6.51
N TRP A 138 5.82 -15.09 -5.75
CA TRP A 138 6.99 -14.81 -4.92
C TRP A 138 6.70 -15.00 -3.44
N THR A 139 7.68 -15.53 -2.70
CA THR A 139 7.75 -15.33 -1.24
C THR A 139 8.11 -13.88 -0.93
N LEU A 140 7.99 -13.46 0.34
CA LEU A 140 8.40 -12.11 0.75
C LEU A 140 9.87 -11.83 0.40
N GLU A 141 10.77 -12.78 0.68
CA GLU A 141 12.21 -12.65 0.47
C GLU A 141 12.51 -12.51 -1.02
N GLN A 142 11.89 -13.34 -1.86
CA GLN A 142 12.05 -13.28 -3.31
C GLN A 142 11.55 -11.96 -3.86
N ALA A 143 10.36 -11.53 -3.44
CA ALA A 143 9.79 -10.26 -3.84
C ALA A 143 10.67 -9.07 -3.41
N LEU A 144 11.25 -9.10 -2.21
CA LEU A 144 12.19 -8.08 -1.76
C LEU A 144 13.50 -8.09 -2.57
N VAL A 145 13.99 -9.26 -2.99
CA VAL A 145 15.15 -9.35 -3.88
C VAL A 145 14.82 -8.72 -5.23
N GLU A 146 13.71 -9.11 -5.85
CA GLU A 146 13.23 -8.54 -7.12
C GLU A 146 13.05 -7.02 -7.01
N MET A 147 12.44 -6.54 -5.93
CA MET A 147 12.27 -5.11 -5.71
C MET A 147 13.61 -4.38 -5.57
N LYS A 148 14.70 -5.03 -5.15
CA LYS A 148 16.04 -4.41 -5.08
C LYS A 148 16.76 -4.45 -6.42
N THR A 149 16.66 -5.56 -7.15
CA THR A 149 17.44 -5.79 -8.38
C THR A 149 16.74 -5.26 -9.63
N ASN A 150 15.41 -5.30 -9.68
CA ASN A 150 14.62 -4.97 -10.85
C ASN A 150 14.06 -3.54 -10.78
N TYR A 151 14.74 -2.61 -11.47
CA TYR A 151 14.33 -1.20 -11.53
C TYR A 151 12.99 -1.00 -12.26
N GLU A 152 12.76 -1.72 -13.36
CA GLU A 152 11.53 -1.61 -14.15
C GLU A 152 10.31 -2.08 -13.35
N LEU A 153 10.47 -3.14 -12.56
CA LEU A 153 9.44 -3.60 -11.63
C LEU A 153 9.09 -2.48 -10.65
N ARG A 154 10.08 -1.84 -9.99
CA ARG A 154 9.83 -0.73 -9.05
C ARG A 154 9.06 0.42 -9.70
N GLN A 155 9.48 0.86 -10.88
CA GLN A 155 8.77 1.92 -11.62
C GLN A 155 7.33 1.50 -11.94
N THR A 156 7.13 0.25 -12.34
CA THR A 156 5.80 -0.29 -12.64
C THR A 156 4.94 -0.36 -11.37
N CYS A 157 5.47 -0.82 -10.24
CA CYS A 157 4.78 -0.80 -8.94
C CYS A 157 4.33 0.62 -8.58
N GLN A 158 5.24 1.57 -8.69
CA GLN A 158 4.99 2.97 -8.34
C GLN A 158 3.89 3.56 -9.22
N ARG A 159 4.03 3.44 -10.55
CA ARG A 159 3.05 3.94 -11.52
C ARG A 159 1.68 3.32 -11.29
N ARG A 160 1.60 1.99 -11.22
CA ARG A 160 0.33 1.27 -10.97
C ARG A 160 -0.25 1.61 -9.61
N GLY A 161 0.59 1.76 -8.58
CA GLY A 161 0.15 2.18 -7.25
C GLY A 161 -0.55 3.53 -7.28
N ILE A 162 0.06 4.53 -7.94
CA ILE A 162 -0.53 5.88 -8.10
C ILE A 162 -1.83 5.82 -8.92
N GLU A 163 -1.85 5.07 -10.03
CA GLU A 163 -3.06 4.90 -10.85
C GLU A 163 -4.22 4.29 -10.04
N ILE A 164 -3.94 3.25 -9.25
CA ILE A 164 -4.92 2.62 -8.37
C ILE A 164 -5.35 3.63 -7.30
N SER A 165 -4.41 4.30 -6.64
CA SER A 165 -4.71 5.17 -5.51
C SER A 165 -5.63 6.33 -5.89
N ASN A 166 -5.48 6.87 -7.11
CA ASN A 166 -6.35 7.92 -7.64
C ASN A 166 -7.83 7.50 -7.74
N GLN A 167 -8.11 6.20 -7.91
CA GLN A 167 -9.48 5.66 -7.94
C GLN A 167 -10.15 5.68 -6.56
N PHE A 168 -9.36 5.80 -5.49
CA PHE A 168 -9.82 5.84 -4.10
C PHE A 168 -9.75 7.26 -3.50
N SER A 169 -9.70 8.30 -4.33
CA SER A 169 -9.70 9.66 -3.83
C SER A 169 -11.00 9.99 -3.08
N PRO A 170 -10.96 10.86 -2.05
CA PRO A 170 -12.17 11.28 -1.33
C PRO A 170 -13.25 11.84 -2.24
N SER A 171 -12.86 12.50 -3.35
CA SER A 171 -13.79 13.01 -4.36
C SER A 171 -14.54 11.86 -5.05
N MET A 172 -13.84 10.82 -5.50
CA MET A 172 -14.46 9.64 -6.13
C MET A 172 -15.37 8.89 -5.15
N ILE A 173 -14.94 8.72 -3.90
CA ILE A 173 -15.76 8.09 -2.86
C ILE A 173 -17.02 8.93 -2.58
N GLY A 174 -16.87 10.25 -2.46
CA GLY A 174 -17.97 11.17 -2.27
C GLY A 174 -18.97 11.14 -3.44
N GLN A 175 -18.48 11.15 -4.68
CA GLN A 175 -19.31 11.03 -5.88
C GLN A 175 -20.08 9.70 -5.91
N ALA A 176 -19.42 8.57 -5.64
CA ALA A 176 -20.07 7.27 -5.58
C ALA A 176 -21.16 7.22 -4.49
N MET A 177 -20.90 7.82 -3.33
CA MET A 177 -21.88 7.92 -2.24
C MET A 177 -23.08 8.80 -2.63
N LEU A 178 -22.84 9.96 -3.26
CA LEU A 178 -23.89 10.85 -3.75
C LEU A 178 -24.77 10.16 -4.80
N GLN A 179 -24.16 9.44 -5.75
CA GLN A 179 -24.88 8.62 -6.74
C GLN A 179 -25.72 7.54 -6.07
N ALA A 180 -25.19 6.83 -5.07
CA ALA A 180 -25.92 5.81 -4.34
C ALA A 180 -27.13 6.38 -3.56
N LEU A 181 -27.07 7.64 -3.15
CA LEU A 181 -28.16 8.37 -2.52
C LEU A 181 -29.16 8.97 -3.53
N GLY A 182 -28.94 8.78 -4.84
CA GLY A 182 -29.82 9.26 -5.91
C GLY A 182 -29.52 10.67 -6.43
N TYR A 183 -28.40 11.27 -6.05
CA TYR A 183 -27.96 12.55 -6.63
C TYR A 183 -27.29 12.33 -7.98
N ASP A 184 -27.72 13.05 -9.02
CA ASP A 184 -27.08 13.02 -10.33
C ASP A 184 -25.81 13.89 -10.31
N THR A 185 -24.65 13.24 -10.36
CA THR A 185 -23.35 13.94 -10.36
C THR A 185 -22.90 14.34 -11.78
N LYS A 186 -23.73 14.18 -12.82
CA LYS A 186 -23.41 14.54 -14.21
C LYS A 186 -23.54 16.04 -14.52
N GLN A 187 -23.35 16.93 -13.56
CA GLN A 187 -23.18 18.35 -13.90
C GLN A 187 -21.76 18.59 -14.40
N GLU A 188 -21.63 18.52 -15.73
CA GLU A 188 -20.49 18.96 -16.52
C GLU A 188 -20.05 20.38 -16.09
N GLY A 189 -18.76 20.54 -15.74
CA GLY A 189 -18.16 21.89 -15.64
C GLY A 189 -17.23 22.19 -14.46
N ALA A 190 -16.71 21.22 -13.71
CA ALA A 190 -15.72 21.53 -12.68
C ALA A 190 -14.33 21.75 -13.31
N VAL A 191 -13.92 23.02 -13.33
CA VAL A 191 -12.58 23.51 -13.64
C VAL A 191 -11.54 22.69 -12.87
N VAL A 192 -10.62 22.08 -13.61
CA VAL A 192 -9.38 21.52 -13.05
C VAL A 192 -8.53 22.71 -12.61
N CYS A 193 -8.51 22.98 -11.31
CA CYS A 193 -7.53 23.87 -10.69
C CYS A 193 -6.21 23.12 -10.46
#